data_AF-A0A7W1JYX5-F1
#
_entry.id   AF-A0A7W1JYX5-F1
#
_cell.length_a   1.000
_cell.length_b   1.000
_cell.length_c   1.000
_cell.angle_alpha   90.00
_cell.angle_beta   90.00
_cell.angle_gamma   90.00
#
_symmetry.space_group_name_H-M   'P 1'
#
loop_
_entity.id
_entity.type
_entity.pdbx_description
1 polymer ?
#
loop_
_entity_poly.entity_id
_entity_poly.type
_entity_poly.pdbx_seq_one_letter_code
_entity_poly.pdbx_strand_id
1 'polypeptide(L)'
;MTGIDLLIRDELARLLPLPDVRPDWSDVVRRARPKRRVAGPRMALVGAGLAAALVIALVTPVGAAIGHLLGDFSAWVSGEPGTPASPAEQQEFQQANGRSWTQFAPGTQLRRLARTSVSGTEFTLYGFRTGDSLCLRLAATGVASAPSTRCAPLHHLQTAAVPALVVAVDEPIGSSHEPPGPDGAVAERYSATFGIASDGVKRLILHADDGNHEALIEGNAFLYIADHPKAGTRVRSVEAVAGDGSRVALPFASSPYGMLDLAAPPTGRLHGPDHVERKLDGGKIGWLERLEPRGEPMPASLRAQLEGSISHHGLPIRPGAQGDTHQPLKPLLFRLLQPDANDFIRLAIVAVSPTDSMANPQAGVCYYLIESPGIGGTCAVQLGELFRRAPFTFGGAGSGPSEYSIIGGLASDDVDAIKVFLGSGAVLDAALRDNAYLARIARSDYPIRVVAYDQANHVIGLETFENDGMSSPAPAEARKSVHEIARVNADGGGELVIRAGAAAGGYRCYEIRVSEGGQGGGCTPWPPQGPQLQLLNLQRSGHDLFLTGEVPDAVDSVKVTFSDGKTATAKTIEGFVAYPLPAQEAASATITVVVRALDGQGHEIAKRGLKTSH
;
A
#
# COMPACT_ATOMS: atom_id res chain seq x y z
N MET A 1 -30.54 17.03 20.29
CA MET A 1 -30.99 18.12 19.40
C MET A 1 -32.16 18.80 20.06
N THR A 2 -31.99 20.06 20.45
CA THR A 2 -33.04 20.85 21.09
C THR A 2 -33.96 21.40 20.01
N GLY A 3 -35.23 21.67 20.34
CA GLY A 3 -36.23 22.16 19.36
C GLY A 3 -35.87 23.50 18.69
N ILE A 4 -34.86 24.20 19.20
CA ILE A 4 -34.32 25.44 18.63
C ILE A 4 -33.49 25.17 17.38
N ASP A 5 -32.77 24.04 17.32
CA ASP A 5 -31.95 23.68 16.15
C ASP A 5 -32.81 23.37 14.91
N LEU A 6 -34.00 22.80 15.10
CA LEU A 6 -34.95 22.54 14.01
C LEU A 6 -35.57 23.84 13.50
N LEU A 7 -35.89 24.78 14.41
CA LEU A 7 -36.48 26.07 14.05
C LEU A 7 -35.51 26.96 13.26
N ILE A 8 -34.21 26.94 13.63
CA ILE A 8 -33.16 27.69 12.92
C ILE A 8 -32.92 27.10 11.52
N ARG A 9 -33.00 25.76 11.38
CA ARG A 9 -32.78 25.08 10.11
C ARG A 9 -33.92 25.32 9.11
N ASP A 10 -35.16 25.30 9.60
CA ASP A 10 -36.32 25.57 8.76
C ASP A 10 -36.36 27.03 8.29
N GLU A 11 -35.96 28.00 9.13
CA GLU A 11 -35.92 29.40 8.68
C GLU A 11 -34.72 29.73 7.78
N LEU A 12 -33.58 29.05 7.96
CA LEU A 12 -32.46 29.17 7.02
C LEU A 12 -32.81 28.60 5.63
N ALA A 13 -33.55 27.48 5.58
CA ALA A 13 -34.02 26.89 4.32
C ALA A 13 -35.05 27.78 3.60
N ARG A 14 -35.80 28.60 4.34
CA ARG A 14 -36.80 29.51 3.80
C ARG A 14 -36.19 30.82 3.25
N LEU A 15 -35.08 31.28 3.84
CA LEU A 15 -34.45 32.55 3.47
C LEU A 15 -33.39 32.42 2.35
N LEU A 16 -32.88 31.21 2.11
CA LEU A 16 -31.89 30.93 1.07
C LEU A 16 -32.29 29.67 0.29
N PRO A 17 -33.21 29.76 -0.70
CA PRO A 17 -33.44 28.64 -1.60
C PRO A 17 -32.13 28.37 -2.35
N LEU A 18 -31.45 27.29 -1.98
CA LEU A 18 -30.30 26.80 -2.72
C LEU A 18 -30.79 26.49 -4.15
N PRO A 19 -30.13 27.01 -5.19
CA PRO A 19 -30.57 26.74 -6.55
C PRO A 19 -30.45 25.23 -6.81
N ASP A 20 -31.56 24.61 -7.22
CA ASP A 20 -31.67 23.20 -7.59
C ASP A 20 -30.97 22.97 -8.93
N VAL A 21 -29.65 23.15 -8.95
CA VAL A 21 -28.80 22.80 -10.07
C VAL A 21 -28.17 21.46 -9.72
N ARG A 22 -28.92 20.39 -9.95
CA ARG A 22 -28.27 19.09 -10.23
C ARG A 22 -27.35 19.34 -11.43
N PRO A 23 -26.04 19.11 -11.33
CA PRO A 23 -25.16 19.25 -12.48
C PRO A 23 -25.66 18.33 -13.58
N ASP A 24 -25.87 18.88 -14.79
CA ASP A 24 -26.13 18.09 -15.99
C ASP A 24 -24.85 17.36 -16.37
N TRP A 25 -24.60 16.22 -15.71
CA TRP A 25 -23.41 15.40 -15.94
C TRP A 25 -23.36 14.84 -17.36
N SER A 26 -24.51 14.66 -18.01
CA SER A 26 -24.60 14.35 -19.44
C SER A 26 -23.95 15.45 -20.30
N ASP A 27 -24.12 16.72 -19.94
CA ASP A 27 -23.44 17.83 -20.60
C ASP A 27 -21.92 17.87 -20.33
N VAL A 28 -21.49 17.54 -19.10
CA VAL A 28 -20.07 17.44 -18.76
C VAL A 28 -19.39 16.32 -19.57
N VAL A 29 -19.98 15.13 -19.62
CA VAL A 29 -19.49 13.99 -20.42
C VAL A 29 -19.47 14.33 -21.91
N ARG A 30 -20.47 15.07 -22.41
CA ARG A 30 -20.52 15.55 -23.80
C ARG A 30 -19.38 16.52 -24.13
N ARG A 31 -19.03 17.42 -23.21
CA ARG A 31 -17.94 18.41 -23.38
C ARG A 31 -16.54 17.81 -23.23
N ALA A 32 -16.39 16.77 -22.40
CA ALA A 32 -15.12 16.07 -22.20
C ALA A 32 -14.69 15.20 -23.39
N ARG A 33 -15.58 14.93 -24.36
CA ARG A 33 -15.21 14.20 -25.58
C ARG A 33 -14.21 15.01 -26.42
N PRO A 34 -12.99 14.52 -26.66
CA PRO A 34 -12.03 15.24 -27.49
C PRO A 34 -12.60 15.41 -28.90
N LYS A 35 -12.63 16.66 -29.39
CA LYS A 35 -13.06 16.98 -30.75
C LYS A 35 -12.13 16.24 -31.73
N ARG A 36 -12.67 15.23 -32.43
CA ARG A 36 -11.98 14.51 -33.52
C ARG A 36 -11.42 15.50 -34.53
N ARG A 37 -10.11 15.71 -34.54
CA ARG A 37 -9.42 16.30 -35.70
C ARG A 37 -9.42 15.23 -36.79
N VAL A 38 -10.19 15.46 -37.85
CA VAL A 38 -10.19 14.63 -39.06
C VAL A 38 -8.83 14.83 -39.74
N ALA A 39 -7.90 13.91 -39.50
CA ALA A 39 -6.67 13.83 -40.28
C ALA A 39 -7.01 13.28 -41.66
N GLY A 40 -6.76 14.08 -42.71
CA GLY A 40 -6.99 13.69 -44.09
C GLY A 40 -6.11 12.50 -44.52
N PRO A 41 -6.54 11.69 -45.50
CA PRO A 41 -5.85 10.47 -45.87
C PRO A 41 -4.61 10.82 -46.71
N ARG A 42 -3.43 10.41 -46.26
CA ARG A 42 -2.28 10.24 -47.15
C ARG A 42 -1.94 8.76 -47.22
N MET A 43 -2.05 8.23 -48.44
CA MET A 43 -1.67 6.87 -48.80
C MET A 43 -0.19 6.61 -48.53
N ALA A 44 0.13 5.42 -48.03
CA ALA A 44 1.39 4.75 -48.33
C ALA A 44 1.19 3.23 -48.38
N LEU A 45 1.74 2.63 -49.42
CA LEU A 45 1.64 1.22 -49.80
C LEU A 45 2.41 0.27 -48.87
N VAL A 46 1.78 -0.89 -48.64
CA VAL A 46 2.28 -2.28 -48.67
C VAL A 46 3.75 -2.56 -48.29
N GLY A 47 3.90 -3.32 -47.21
CA GLY A 47 5.01 -4.25 -46.98
C GLY A 47 4.50 -5.45 -46.17
N ALA A 48 4.42 -6.61 -46.80
CA ALA A 48 3.92 -7.85 -46.20
C ALA A 48 5.03 -8.56 -45.39
N GLY A 49 4.68 -9.00 -44.17
CA GLY A 49 5.51 -9.87 -43.34
C GLY A 49 4.68 -10.44 -42.18
N LEU A 50 4.26 -11.70 -42.31
CA LEU A 50 3.48 -12.46 -41.33
C LEU A 50 4.26 -12.68 -40.03
N ALA A 51 3.75 -12.17 -38.90
CA ALA A 51 3.73 -12.76 -37.54
C ALA A 51 3.41 -11.72 -36.44
N ALA A 52 2.34 -10.92 -36.59
CA ALA A 52 1.96 -9.90 -35.60
C ALA A 52 0.44 -9.66 -35.52
N ALA A 53 -0.37 -10.72 -35.55
CA ALA A 53 -1.82 -10.60 -35.61
C ALA A 53 -2.52 -10.32 -34.27
N LEU A 54 -1.81 -10.28 -33.14
CA LEU A 54 -2.40 -9.97 -31.82
C LEU A 54 -2.04 -8.60 -31.24
N VAL A 55 -1.07 -7.88 -31.82
CA VAL A 55 -0.60 -6.58 -31.28
C VAL A 55 -1.09 -5.37 -32.11
N ILE A 56 -1.47 -5.56 -33.38
CA ILE A 56 -1.86 -4.45 -34.28
C ILE A 56 -3.32 -3.97 -34.07
N ALA A 57 -4.13 -4.70 -33.31
CA ALA A 57 -5.52 -4.32 -33.04
C ALA A 57 -5.68 -3.02 -32.21
N LEU A 58 -4.63 -2.56 -31.52
CA LEU A 58 -4.71 -1.41 -30.60
C LEU A 58 -4.60 -0.04 -31.28
N VAL A 59 -4.17 0.06 -32.55
CA VAL A 59 -3.88 1.37 -33.20
C VAL A 59 -4.74 1.64 -34.44
N THR A 60 -5.61 0.71 -34.83
CA THR A 60 -6.50 0.90 -35.99
C THR A 60 -7.90 1.36 -35.56
N PRO A 61 -8.67 2.08 -36.42
CA PRO A 61 -10.03 2.50 -36.11
C PRO A 61 -11.01 1.35 -35.78
N VAL A 62 -10.62 0.09 -36.01
CA VAL A 62 -11.37 -1.10 -35.59
C VAL A 62 -11.30 -1.32 -34.07
N GLY A 63 -10.19 -0.97 -33.41
CA GLY A 63 -10.06 -1.06 -31.94
C GLY A 63 -11.02 -0.13 -31.19
N ALA A 64 -11.28 1.07 -31.73
CA ALA A 64 -12.26 2.00 -31.19
C ALA A 64 -13.73 1.53 -31.35
N ALA A 65 -14.00 0.65 -32.33
CA ALA A 65 -15.33 0.07 -32.51
C ALA A 65 -15.61 -1.04 -31.48
N ILE A 66 -14.59 -1.79 -31.06
CA ILE A 66 -14.70 -2.81 -30.01
C ILE A 66 -15.00 -2.15 -28.65
N GLY A 67 -14.41 -0.98 -28.36
CA GLY A 67 -14.70 -0.23 -27.13
C GLY A 67 -16.17 0.20 -26.95
N HIS A 68 -16.93 0.35 -28.04
CA HIS A 68 -18.37 0.66 -27.96
C HIS A 68 -19.26 -0.60 -27.81
N LEU A 69 -18.74 -1.79 -28.10
CA LEU A 69 -19.46 -3.06 -28.00
C LEU A 69 -19.36 -3.70 -26.61
N LEU A 70 -18.34 -3.33 -25.84
CA LEU A 70 -18.05 -3.91 -24.51
C LEU A 70 -18.88 -3.31 -23.37
N GLY A 71 -19.86 -2.43 -23.66
CA GLY A 71 -20.64 -1.69 -22.66
C GLY A 71 -19.80 -0.58 -22.01
N ASP A 72 -20.42 0.55 -21.68
CA ASP A 72 -19.77 1.58 -20.89
C ASP A 72 -19.97 1.29 -19.39
N PHE A 73 -19.11 1.83 -18.53
CA PHE A 73 -19.32 1.78 -17.09
C PHE A 73 -20.35 2.84 -16.64
N SER A 74 -21.38 3.09 -17.46
CA SER A 74 -22.31 4.21 -17.29
C SER A 74 -23.02 4.17 -15.95
N ALA A 75 -23.47 2.99 -15.49
CA ALA A 75 -24.11 2.84 -14.19
C ALA A 75 -23.22 3.34 -13.03
N TRP A 76 -21.91 3.05 -13.09
CA TRP A 76 -20.96 3.54 -12.09
C TRP A 76 -20.68 5.03 -12.23
N VAL A 77 -20.55 5.52 -13.46
CA VAL A 77 -20.30 6.94 -13.74
C VAL A 77 -21.51 7.80 -13.34
N SER A 78 -22.73 7.32 -13.55
CA SER A 78 -23.98 7.98 -13.14
C SER A 78 -24.27 7.84 -11.64
N GLY A 79 -23.58 6.93 -10.94
CA GLY A 79 -23.79 6.67 -9.51
C GLY A 79 -25.02 5.81 -9.22
N GLU A 80 -25.48 5.05 -10.20
CA GLU A 80 -26.66 4.17 -10.11
C GLU A 80 -26.33 2.65 -10.26
N PRO A 81 -25.17 2.12 -9.82
CA PRO A 81 -24.93 0.68 -9.91
C PRO A 81 -25.82 -0.08 -8.90
N GLY A 82 -26.34 -1.24 -9.32
CA GLY A 82 -27.17 -2.09 -8.48
C GLY A 82 -28.42 -1.41 -7.92
N THR A 83 -28.79 -1.74 -6.68
CA THR A 83 -30.00 -1.21 -6.01
C THR A 83 -29.62 -0.34 -4.80
N PRO A 84 -30.39 0.70 -4.44
CA PRO A 84 -30.11 1.42 -3.20
C PRO A 84 -30.12 0.46 -2.00
N ALA A 85 -29.21 0.66 -1.06
CA ALA A 85 -29.27 -0.06 0.22
C ALA A 85 -30.56 0.30 0.97
N SER A 86 -31.05 -0.63 1.79
CA SER A 86 -32.17 -0.36 2.68
C SER A 86 -31.83 0.76 3.67
N PRO A 87 -32.83 1.48 4.21
CA PRO A 87 -32.58 2.52 5.21
C PRO A 87 -31.77 2.03 6.42
N ALA A 88 -31.97 0.77 6.84
CA ALA A 88 -31.23 0.16 7.94
C ALA A 88 -29.75 -0.05 7.59
N GLU A 89 -29.44 -0.65 6.43
CA GLU A 89 -28.05 -0.84 5.96
C GLU A 89 -27.35 0.51 5.78
N GLN A 90 -28.03 1.51 5.21
CA GLN A 90 -27.50 2.86 5.04
C GLN A 90 -27.22 3.54 6.39
N GLN A 91 -28.10 3.37 7.37
CA GLN A 91 -27.92 3.91 8.72
C GLN A 91 -26.76 3.23 9.44
N GLU A 92 -26.64 1.91 9.35
CA GLU A 92 -25.51 1.16 9.92
C GLU A 92 -24.18 1.63 9.31
N PHE A 93 -24.13 1.79 7.99
CA PHE A 93 -22.97 2.33 7.29
C PHE A 93 -22.61 3.74 7.79
N GLN A 94 -23.60 4.64 7.91
CA GLN A 94 -23.36 5.99 8.43
C GLN A 94 -22.89 6.00 9.89
N GLN A 95 -23.44 5.12 10.74
CA GLN A 95 -22.99 4.98 12.13
C GLN A 95 -21.57 4.45 12.22
N ALA A 96 -21.23 3.43 11.42
CA ALA A 96 -19.87 2.90 11.35
C ALA A 96 -18.89 3.97 10.83
N ASN A 97 -19.29 4.70 9.79
CA ASN A 97 -18.52 5.80 9.24
C ASN A 97 -18.26 6.90 10.28
N GLY A 98 -19.27 7.31 11.05
CA GLY A 98 -19.13 8.33 12.09
C GLY A 98 -18.20 7.93 13.26
N ARG A 99 -17.90 6.64 13.43
CA ARG A 99 -16.92 6.13 14.40
C ARG A 99 -15.50 6.00 13.83
N SER A 100 -15.34 6.06 12.52
CA SER A 100 -14.04 5.95 11.86
C SER A 100 -13.25 7.26 11.94
N TRP A 101 -11.93 7.17 11.98
CA TRP A 101 -11.05 8.32 11.75
C TRP A 101 -10.99 8.72 10.26
N THR A 102 -11.32 7.79 9.37
CA THR A 102 -11.37 8.01 7.92
C THR A 102 -12.83 8.09 7.47
N GLN A 103 -13.48 9.21 7.80
CA GLN A 103 -14.90 9.38 7.48
C GLN A 103 -15.09 9.65 5.99
N PHE A 104 -15.96 8.87 5.34
CA PHE A 104 -16.53 9.20 4.05
C PHE A 104 -17.37 10.48 4.15
N ALA A 105 -17.49 11.20 3.04
CA ALA A 105 -18.29 12.42 2.98
C ALA A 105 -19.74 12.18 3.46
N PRO A 106 -20.33 13.11 4.24
CA PRO A 106 -21.74 13.01 4.63
C PRO A 106 -22.64 12.83 3.40
N GLY A 107 -23.66 11.98 3.52
CA GLY A 107 -24.58 11.70 2.43
C GLY A 107 -24.09 10.68 1.39
N THR A 108 -22.94 10.03 1.62
CA THR A 108 -22.48 8.88 0.81
C THR A 108 -23.59 7.83 0.71
N GLN A 109 -24.02 7.55 -0.52
CA GLN A 109 -25.12 6.63 -0.81
C GLN A 109 -24.58 5.22 -1.04
N LEU A 110 -25.01 4.29 -0.18
CA LEU A 110 -24.69 2.89 -0.27
C LEU A 110 -25.64 2.18 -1.24
N ARG A 111 -25.10 1.36 -2.13
CA ARG A 111 -25.86 0.55 -3.07
C ARG A 111 -25.47 -0.91 -2.95
N ARG A 112 -26.45 -1.81 -2.97
CA ARG A 112 -26.23 -3.25 -2.97
C ARG A 112 -26.04 -3.71 -4.42
N LEU A 113 -24.91 -4.36 -4.67
CA LEU A 113 -24.47 -4.77 -6.00
C LEU A 113 -24.71 -6.25 -6.24
N ALA A 114 -24.24 -7.09 -5.32
CA ALA A 114 -24.36 -8.55 -5.40
C ALA A 114 -24.60 -9.15 -4.01
N ARG A 115 -25.27 -10.30 -3.98
CA ARG A 115 -25.47 -11.08 -2.74
C ARG A 115 -25.36 -12.57 -3.02
N THR A 116 -24.66 -13.30 -2.16
CA THR A 116 -24.54 -14.75 -2.25
C THR A 116 -24.43 -15.39 -0.86
N SER A 117 -24.62 -16.70 -0.78
CA SER A 117 -24.50 -17.48 0.45
C SER A 117 -23.56 -18.65 0.23
N VAL A 118 -22.57 -18.80 1.10
CA VAL A 118 -21.59 -19.89 1.04
C VAL A 118 -21.42 -20.48 2.43
N SER A 119 -21.67 -21.78 2.56
CA SER A 119 -21.50 -22.54 3.81
C SER A 119 -22.13 -21.86 5.05
N GLY A 120 -23.35 -21.32 4.88
CA GLY A 120 -24.12 -20.67 5.95
C GLY A 120 -23.66 -19.24 6.30
N THR A 121 -22.79 -18.64 5.49
CA THR A 121 -22.39 -17.22 5.58
C THR A 121 -22.99 -16.45 4.41
N GLU A 122 -23.70 -15.37 4.73
CA GLU A 122 -24.21 -14.44 3.73
C GLU A 122 -23.13 -13.41 3.40
N PHE A 123 -22.85 -13.22 2.12
CA PHE A 123 -21.95 -12.21 1.59
C PHE A 123 -22.75 -11.19 0.81
N THR A 124 -22.62 -9.92 1.17
CA THR A 124 -23.21 -8.80 0.42
C THR A 124 -22.11 -7.86 -0.02
N LEU A 125 -22.02 -7.63 -1.32
CA LEU A 125 -21.13 -6.64 -1.90
C LEU A 125 -21.90 -5.34 -2.11
N TYR A 126 -21.45 -4.29 -1.44
CA TYR A 126 -21.96 -2.95 -1.61
C TYR A 126 -21.00 -2.10 -2.44
N GLY A 127 -21.55 -1.09 -3.09
CA GLY A 127 -20.84 -0.05 -3.83
C GLY A 127 -21.25 1.33 -3.35
N PHE A 128 -20.31 2.25 -3.34
CA PHE A 128 -20.59 3.67 -3.14
C PHE A 128 -19.49 4.52 -3.74
N ARG A 129 -19.80 5.80 -3.97
CA ARG A 129 -18.85 6.79 -4.46
C ARG A 129 -18.52 7.79 -3.36
N THR A 130 -17.24 8.14 -3.25
CA THR A 130 -16.74 9.22 -2.40
C THR A 130 -15.75 10.04 -3.23
N GLY A 131 -16.17 11.22 -3.68
CA GLY A 131 -15.35 12.04 -4.57
C GLY A 131 -15.03 11.35 -5.89
N ASP A 132 -13.73 11.24 -6.16
CA ASP A 132 -13.17 10.55 -7.32
C ASP A 132 -12.74 9.11 -7.00
N SER A 133 -13.30 8.53 -5.94
CA SER A 133 -13.12 7.10 -5.61
C SER A 133 -14.43 6.33 -5.70
N LEU A 134 -14.34 5.12 -6.26
CA LEU A 134 -15.38 4.10 -6.30
C LEU A 134 -15.00 3.01 -5.31
N CYS A 135 -15.79 2.86 -4.26
CA CYS A 135 -15.50 1.93 -3.17
C CYS A 135 -16.45 0.75 -3.20
N LEU A 136 -15.89 -0.44 -3.05
CA LEU A 136 -16.59 -1.69 -2.86
C LEU A 136 -16.41 -2.14 -1.41
N ARG A 137 -17.53 -2.44 -0.75
CA ARG A 137 -17.56 -2.94 0.62
C ARG A 137 -18.17 -4.33 0.65
N LEU A 138 -17.38 -5.32 1.01
CA LEU A 138 -17.85 -6.68 1.23
C LEU A 138 -18.23 -6.84 2.70
N ALA A 139 -19.48 -7.22 2.96
CA ALA A 139 -19.96 -7.56 4.29
C ALA A 139 -20.27 -9.07 4.35
N ALA A 140 -19.67 -9.76 5.32
CA ALA A 140 -19.99 -11.14 5.65
C ALA A 140 -20.79 -11.19 6.96
N THR A 141 -21.89 -11.96 6.97
CA THR A 141 -22.76 -12.16 8.13
C THR A 141 -23.05 -13.64 8.32
N GLY A 142 -22.81 -14.18 9.52
CA GLY A 142 -23.04 -15.58 9.86
C GLY A 142 -21.90 -16.14 10.70
N VAL A 143 -21.35 -17.28 10.27
CA VAL A 143 -20.23 -17.95 10.97
C VAL A 143 -18.89 -17.20 10.84
N ALA A 144 -18.80 -16.23 9.94
CA ALA A 144 -17.74 -15.23 9.88
C ALA A 144 -18.36 -13.83 9.79
N SER A 145 -17.67 -12.84 10.36
CA SER A 145 -18.03 -11.43 10.17
C SER A 145 -16.79 -10.59 9.99
N ALA A 146 -16.69 -9.94 8.83
CA ALA A 146 -15.68 -8.94 8.54
C ALA A 146 -16.22 -8.02 7.44
N PRO A 147 -16.38 -6.71 7.70
CA PRO A 147 -16.51 -5.75 6.62
C PRO A 147 -15.11 -5.45 6.07
N SER A 148 -14.93 -5.61 4.76
CA SER A 148 -13.75 -5.09 4.05
C SER A 148 -14.18 -4.01 3.07
N THR A 149 -13.40 -2.94 2.93
CA THR A 149 -13.66 -1.86 1.97
C THR A 149 -12.40 -1.59 1.16
N ARG A 150 -12.55 -1.57 -0.17
CA ARG A 150 -11.47 -1.32 -1.13
C ARG A 150 -11.98 -0.36 -2.19
N CYS A 151 -11.11 0.51 -2.68
CA CYS A 151 -11.52 1.56 -3.61
C CYS A 151 -10.62 1.63 -4.83
N ALA A 152 -11.23 1.86 -5.99
CA ALA A 152 -10.58 2.20 -7.24
C ALA A 152 -10.80 3.69 -7.54
N PRO A 153 -9.85 4.39 -8.16
CA PRO A 153 -10.08 5.75 -8.59
C PRO A 153 -11.01 5.79 -9.82
N LEU A 154 -11.91 6.76 -9.84
CA LEU A 154 -12.90 6.95 -10.91
C LEU A 154 -12.25 7.16 -12.28
N HIS A 155 -11.10 7.84 -12.33
CA HIS A 155 -10.39 8.07 -13.59
C HIS A 155 -9.96 6.75 -14.25
N HIS A 156 -9.64 5.71 -13.46
CA HIS A 156 -9.23 4.41 -14.00
C HIS A 156 -10.42 3.76 -14.70
N LEU A 157 -11.61 3.83 -14.10
CA LEU A 157 -12.85 3.40 -14.74
C LEU A 157 -13.16 4.18 -16.03
N GLN A 158 -12.95 5.49 -16.03
CA GLN A 158 -13.23 6.36 -17.19
C GLN A 158 -12.27 6.12 -18.37
N THR A 159 -11.06 5.63 -18.10
CA THR A 159 -10.00 5.43 -19.09
C THR A 159 -9.73 3.95 -19.39
N ALA A 160 -10.38 3.04 -18.67
CA ALA A 160 -10.22 1.61 -18.83
C ALA A 160 -10.54 1.16 -20.26
N ALA A 161 -9.59 0.47 -20.87
CA ALA A 161 -9.76 -0.20 -22.17
C ALA A 161 -10.32 -1.63 -22.02
N VAL A 162 -10.68 -2.03 -20.80
CA VAL A 162 -11.16 -3.37 -20.44
C VAL A 162 -12.57 -3.30 -19.87
N PRO A 163 -13.38 -4.36 -20.04
CA PRO A 163 -14.79 -4.32 -19.67
C PRO A 163 -15.04 -4.55 -18.17
N ALA A 164 -14.00 -4.80 -17.38
CA ALA A 164 -14.10 -4.96 -15.93
C ALA A 164 -12.80 -4.50 -15.27
N LEU A 165 -12.90 -4.05 -14.02
CA LEU A 165 -11.78 -3.68 -13.17
C LEU A 165 -11.80 -4.53 -11.90
N VAL A 166 -10.66 -5.16 -11.61
CA VAL A 166 -10.45 -5.85 -10.34
C VAL A 166 -10.18 -4.80 -9.27
N VAL A 167 -10.82 -4.91 -8.10
CA VAL A 167 -10.64 -3.96 -6.98
C VAL A 167 -9.95 -4.62 -5.80
N ALA A 168 -10.31 -5.88 -5.52
CA ALA A 168 -9.69 -6.68 -4.48
C ALA A 168 -9.62 -8.14 -4.89
N VAL A 169 -8.57 -8.83 -4.49
CA VAL A 169 -8.31 -10.23 -4.77
C VAL A 169 -7.82 -10.97 -3.55
N ASP A 170 -8.34 -12.17 -3.38
CA ASP A 170 -8.04 -13.05 -2.25
C ASP A 170 -8.16 -12.33 -0.89
N GLU A 171 -9.20 -11.50 -0.74
CA GLU A 171 -9.51 -10.80 0.50
C GLU A 171 -9.90 -11.83 1.58
N PRO A 172 -9.10 -11.98 2.66
CA PRO A 172 -9.34 -13.02 3.65
C PRO A 172 -10.54 -12.66 4.53
N ILE A 173 -11.42 -13.63 4.77
CA ILE A 173 -12.61 -13.46 5.62
C ILE A 173 -12.69 -14.59 6.64
N GLY A 174 -12.38 -14.24 7.88
CA GLY A 174 -12.33 -15.17 9.00
C GLY A 174 -11.13 -16.13 8.92
N SER A 175 -10.80 -16.73 10.06
CA SER A 175 -9.79 -17.79 10.15
C SER A 175 -10.48 -19.15 10.18
N SER A 176 -9.87 -20.14 9.53
CA SER A 176 -10.27 -21.54 9.72
C SER A 176 -9.90 -22.01 11.14
N HIS A 177 -10.49 -23.13 11.57
CA HIS A 177 -10.09 -23.82 12.81
C HIS A 177 -8.94 -24.80 12.58
N GLU A 178 -8.37 -24.82 11.39
CA GLU A 178 -7.24 -25.69 11.09
C GLU A 178 -5.99 -25.18 11.83
N PRO A 179 -5.13 -26.10 12.32
CA PRO A 179 -3.83 -25.71 12.85
C PRO A 179 -3.05 -24.90 11.80
N PRO A 180 -2.22 -23.92 12.21
CA PRO A 180 -1.32 -23.24 11.30
C PRO A 180 -0.49 -24.25 10.48
N GLY A 181 -0.28 -23.95 9.20
CA GLY A 181 0.58 -24.74 8.33
C GLY A 181 2.05 -24.73 8.77
N PRO A 182 2.94 -25.47 8.07
CA PRO A 182 4.38 -25.48 8.38
C PRO A 182 5.04 -24.10 8.35
N ASP A 183 4.48 -23.17 7.56
CA ASP A 183 4.85 -21.76 7.44
C ASP A 183 4.25 -20.88 8.55
N GLY A 184 3.41 -21.43 9.43
CA GLY A 184 2.70 -20.70 10.48
C GLY A 184 1.46 -19.94 10.00
N ALA A 185 1.11 -20.04 8.71
CA ALA A 185 -0.09 -19.42 8.19
C ALA A 185 -1.33 -20.25 8.55
N VAL A 186 -2.38 -19.59 9.02
CA VAL A 186 -3.68 -20.21 9.22
C VAL A 186 -4.48 -20.02 7.94
N ALA A 187 -5.03 -21.11 7.39
CA ALA A 187 -5.91 -21.01 6.24
C ALA A 187 -7.10 -20.08 6.56
N GLU A 188 -7.41 -19.17 5.65
CA GLU A 188 -8.61 -18.35 5.75
C GLU A 188 -9.87 -19.21 5.59
N ARG A 189 -10.95 -18.83 6.28
CA ARG A 189 -12.22 -19.57 6.14
C ARG A 189 -12.84 -19.32 4.78
N TYR A 190 -12.79 -18.08 4.32
CA TYR A 190 -13.17 -17.70 2.97
C TYR A 190 -12.14 -16.73 2.41
N SER A 191 -12.03 -16.72 1.09
CA SER A 191 -11.26 -15.72 0.36
C SER A 191 -12.14 -15.11 -0.73
N ALA A 192 -12.15 -13.79 -0.86
CA ALA A 192 -13.05 -13.09 -1.77
C ALA A 192 -12.30 -12.29 -2.83
N THR A 193 -12.74 -12.41 -4.07
CA THR A 193 -12.25 -11.60 -5.19
C THR A 193 -13.41 -10.85 -5.82
N PHE A 194 -13.30 -9.53 -5.94
CA PHE A 194 -14.39 -8.69 -6.39
C PHE A 194 -13.93 -7.44 -7.12
N GLY A 195 -14.84 -6.88 -7.91
CA GLY A 195 -14.55 -5.70 -8.71
C GLY A 195 -15.76 -5.17 -9.46
N ILE A 196 -15.48 -4.24 -10.38
CA ILE A 196 -16.47 -3.51 -11.17
C ILE A 196 -16.58 -4.13 -12.55
N ALA A 197 -17.79 -4.30 -13.07
CA ALA A 197 -18.05 -4.83 -14.40
C ALA A 197 -18.92 -3.85 -15.22
N SER A 198 -18.62 -3.72 -16.51
CA SER A 198 -19.48 -2.99 -17.45
C SER A 198 -20.75 -3.81 -17.76
N ASP A 199 -21.75 -3.17 -18.36
CA ASP A 199 -22.98 -3.83 -18.81
C ASP A 199 -22.75 -4.92 -19.88
N GLY A 200 -21.62 -4.87 -20.58
CA GLY A 200 -21.28 -5.80 -21.66
C GLY A 200 -20.70 -7.12 -21.18
N VAL A 201 -20.27 -7.22 -19.92
CA VAL A 201 -19.70 -8.45 -19.36
C VAL A 201 -20.80 -9.49 -19.11
N LYS A 202 -20.61 -10.70 -19.62
CA LYS A 202 -21.51 -11.84 -19.36
C LYS A 202 -20.95 -12.83 -18.37
N ARG A 203 -19.64 -13.05 -18.39
CA ARG A 203 -18.97 -14.00 -17.51
C ARG A 203 -17.61 -13.45 -17.11
N LEU A 204 -17.18 -13.82 -15.91
CA LEU A 204 -15.85 -13.52 -15.39
C LEU A 204 -15.27 -14.82 -14.88
N ILE A 205 -14.13 -15.20 -15.45
CA ILE A 205 -13.43 -16.44 -15.14
C ILE A 205 -12.18 -16.08 -14.36
N LEU A 206 -12.06 -16.63 -13.16
CA LEU A 206 -10.86 -16.55 -12.34
C LEU A 206 -10.05 -17.83 -12.53
N HIS A 207 -8.76 -17.67 -12.78
CA HIS A 207 -7.81 -18.77 -12.83
C HIS A 207 -7.04 -18.77 -11.51
N ALA A 208 -7.42 -19.65 -10.59
CA ALA A 208 -6.77 -19.83 -9.30
C ALA A 208 -5.90 -21.09 -9.29
N ASP A 209 -5.06 -21.23 -8.27
CA ASP A 209 -4.17 -22.39 -8.11
C ASP A 209 -4.92 -23.73 -8.02
N ASP A 210 -6.18 -23.71 -7.59
CA ASP A 210 -7.05 -24.87 -7.46
C ASP A 210 -8.01 -25.09 -8.64
N GLY A 211 -7.98 -24.22 -9.66
CA GLY A 211 -8.76 -24.40 -10.89
C GLY A 211 -9.36 -23.11 -11.45
N ASN A 212 -10.30 -23.29 -12.38
CA ASN A 212 -11.04 -22.19 -12.99
C ASN A 212 -12.38 -22.03 -12.26
N HIS A 213 -12.69 -20.79 -11.89
CA HIS A 213 -13.92 -20.44 -11.19
C HIS A 213 -14.66 -19.34 -11.93
N GLU A 214 -15.99 -19.32 -11.81
CA GLU A 214 -16.82 -18.26 -12.39
C GLU A 214 -17.33 -17.34 -11.29
N ALA A 215 -17.20 -16.03 -11.47
CA ALA A 215 -17.72 -15.04 -10.53
C ALA A 215 -19.23 -14.84 -10.72
N LEU A 216 -19.93 -14.53 -9.62
CA LEU A 216 -21.26 -13.92 -9.68
C LEU A 216 -21.13 -12.52 -10.29
N ILE A 217 -21.95 -12.19 -11.29
CA ILE A 217 -22.01 -10.84 -11.87
C ILE A 217 -23.39 -10.26 -11.64
N GLU A 218 -23.49 -9.24 -10.80
CA GLU A 218 -24.72 -8.54 -10.46
C GLU A 218 -24.44 -7.06 -10.19
N GLY A 219 -25.42 -6.20 -10.50
CA GLY A 219 -25.35 -4.78 -10.15
C GLY A 219 -24.10 -4.06 -10.66
N ASN A 220 -23.62 -4.40 -11.87
CA ASN A 220 -22.39 -3.86 -12.47
C ASN A 220 -21.12 -4.16 -11.65
N ALA A 221 -21.11 -5.26 -10.92
CA ALA A 221 -19.97 -5.72 -10.17
C ALA A 221 -19.85 -7.24 -10.31
N PHE A 222 -18.72 -7.77 -9.85
CA PHE A 222 -18.54 -9.20 -9.72
C PHE A 222 -18.05 -9.58 -8.33
N LEU A 223 -18.41 -10.79 -7.92
CA LEU A 223 -18.03 -11.37 -6.64
C LEU A 223 -17.75 -12.87 -6.81
N TYR A 224 -16.55 -13.28 -6.42
CA TYR A 224 -16.17 -14.67 -6.24
C TYR A 224 -15.81 -14.90 -4.78
N ILE A 225 -16.31 -16.00 -4.21
CA ILE A 225 -16.01 -16.45 -2.84
C ILE A 225 -15.44 -17.87 -2.93
N ALA A 226 -14.18 -18.04 -2.54
CA ALA A 226 -13.60 -19.35 -2.30
C ALA A 226 -14.00 -19.83 -0.90
N ASP A 227 -14.55 -21.04 -0.83
CA ASP A 227 -14.99 -21.69 0.42
C ASP A 227 -13.89 -22.59 0.98
N HIS A 228 -13.39 -22.28 2.18
CA HIS A 228 -12.26 -22.99 2.82
C HIS A 228 -11.10 -23.26 1.84
N PRO A 229 -10.55 -22.22 1.19
CA PRO A 229 -9.42 -22.42 0.29
C PRO A 229 -8.23 -23.00 1.07
N LYS A 230 -7.44 -23.85 0.41
CA LYS A 230 -6.18 -24.30 0.98
C LYS A 230 -5.29 -23.09 1.25
N ALA A 231 -4.52 -23.14 2.34
CA ALA A 231 -3.54 -22.11 2.64
C ALA A 231 -2.62 -21.87 1.43
N GLY A 232 -2.52 -20.60 1.01
CA GLY A 232 -1.71 -20.18 -0.14
C GLY A 232 -2.36 -20.35 -1.52
N THR A 233 -3.60 -20.86 -1.63
CA THR A 233 -4.33 -20.79 -2.91
C THR A 233 -4.55 -19.33 -3.30
N ARG A 234 -4.14 -18.94 -4.51
CA ARG A 234 -4.31 -17.57 -5.02
C ARG A 234 -4.96 -17.54 -6.39
N VAL A 235 -5.69 -16.45 -6.65
CA VAL A 235 -6.12 -16.10 -8.01
C VAL A 235 -4.91 -15.55 -8.77
N ARG A 236 -4.58 -16.18 -9.90
CA ARG A 236 -3.40 -15.86 -10.72
C ARG A 236 -3.73 -15.01 -11.95
N SER A 237 -4.96 -15.08 -12.45
CA SER A 237 -5.46 -14.17 -13.49
C SER A 237 -6.97 -14.12 -13.52
N VAL A 238 -7.51 -13.06 -14.12
CA VAL A 238 -8.95 -12.85 -14.31
C VAL A 238 -9.22 -12.50 -15.77
N GLU A 239 -10.28 -13.08 -16.31
CA GLU A 239 -10.69 -12.90 -17.70
C GLU A 239 -12.17 -12.56 -17.78
N ALA A 240 -12.51 -11.51 -18.52
CA ALA A 240 -13.88 -11.15 -18.83
C ALA A 240 -14.31 -11.75 -20.18
N VAL A 241 -15.53 -12.27 -20.22
CA VAL A 241 -16.20 -12.72 -21.45
C VAL A 241 -17.37 -11.78 -21.74
N ALA A 242 -17.34 -11.10 -22.88
CA ALA A 242 -18.36 -10.16 -23.28
C ALA A 242 -19.59 -10.84 -23.92
N GLY A 243 -20.64 -10.05 -24.19
CA GLY A 243 -21.88 -10.50 -24.82
C GLY A 243 -21.74 -11.18 -26.19
N ASP A 244 -20.69 -10.83 -26.93
CA ASP A 244 -20.35 -11.43 -28.23
C ASP A 244 -19.45 -12.67 -28.11
N GLY A 245 -19.11 -13.09 -26.90
CA GLY A 245 -18.22 -14.21 -26.62
C GLY A 245 -16.73 -13.86 -26.69
N SER A 246 -16.38 -12.60 -26.99
CA SER A 246 -14.99 -12.15 -26.94
C SER A 246 -14.43 -12.25 -25.52
N ARG A 247 -13.14 -12.57 -25.44
CA ARG A 247 -12.42 -12.85 -24.20
C ARG A 247 -11.32 -11.80 -24.00
N VAL A 248 -11.28 -11.18 -22.83
CA VAL A 248 -10.34 -10.10 -22.49
C VAL A 248 -9.70 -10.41 -21.14
N ALA A 249 -8.38 -10.60 -21.12
CA ALA A 249 -7.61 -10.67 -19.89
C ALA A 249 -7.63 -9.30 -19.19
N LEU A 250 -7.88 -9.30 -17.88
CA LEU A 250 -7.92 -8.06 -17.10
C LEU A 250 -6.54 -7.77 -16.50
N PRO A 251 -6.07 -6.49 -16.54
CA PRO A 251 -4.94 -6.04 -15.75
C PRO A 251 -5.21 -6.32 -14.27
N PHE A 252 -4.25 -6.97 -13.62
CA PHE A 252 -4.41 -7.50 -12.28
C PHE A 252 -3.04 -7.89 -11.71
N ALA A 253 -2.85 -7.70 -10.41
CA ALA A 253 -1.72 -8.24 -9.65
C ALA A 253 -2.19 -9.19 -8.55
N SER A 254 -1.68 -10.43 -8.55
CA SER A 254 -1.97 -11.43 -7.51
C SER A 254 -1.77 -10.87 -6.11
N SER A 255 -2.71 -11.20 -5.22
CA SER A 255 -2.52 -10.98 -3.79
C SER A 255 -1.31 -11.79 -3.33
N PRO A 256 -0.39 -11.20 -2.55
CA PRO A 256 0.75 -11.94 -2.05
C PRO A 256 0.34 -13.00 -1.02
N TYR A 257 1.13 -14.06 -0.91
CA TYR A 257 1.04 -15.03 0.18
C TYR A 257 2.40 -15.23 0.85
N GLY A 258 2.45 -14.87 2.14
CA GLY A 258 3.71 -14.80 2.87
C GLY A 258 4.75 -13.92 2.15
N MET A 259 6.02 -14.21 2.39
CA MET A 259 7.14 -13.45 1.80
C MET A 259 7.70 -14.06 0.51
N LEU A 260 7.27 -15.27 0.16
CA LEU A 260 7.87 -16.06 -0.93
C LEU A 260 6.93 -16.24 -2.13
N ASP A 261 5.62 -16.17 -1.95
CA ASP A 261 4.66 -16.19 -3.05
C ASP A 261 4.22 -14.77 -3.38
N LEU A 262 5.15 -14.07 -4.03
CA LEU A 262 4.93 -12.75 -4.62
C LEU A 262 4.77 -12.89 -6.14
N ALA A 263 3.84 -12.14 -6.71
CA ALA A 263 3.67 -12.04 -8.16
C ALA A 263 4.96 -11.53 -8.82
N ALA A 264 5.15 -11.84 -10.11
CA ALA A 264 6.16 -11.14 -10.89
C ALA A 264 5.79 -9.64 -10.98
N PRO A 265 6.77 -8.72 -11.02
CA PRO A 265 6.48 -7.31 -11.23
C PRO A 265 5.81 -7.12 -12.60
N PRO A 266 4.91 -6.13 -12.75
CA PRO A 266 4.31 -5.87 -14.04
C PRO A 266 5.37 -5.42 -15.05
N THR A 267 5.14 -5.71 -16.33
CA THR A 267 6.12 -5.52 -17.42
C THR A 267 5.97 -4.17 -18.13
N GLY A 268 5.39 -3.17 -17.47
CA GLY A 268 5.20 -1.83 -18.05
C GLY A 268 6.54 -1.13 -18.35
N ARG A 269 6.49 0.08 -18.90
CA ARG A 269 7.69 0.90 -19.16
C ARG A 269 7.64 2.17 -18.35
N LEU A 270 8.80 2.68 -17.94
CA LEU A 270 8.86 3.98 -17.29
C LEU A 270 8.49 5.10 -18.27
N HIS A 271 7.56 5.95 -17.85
CA HIS A 271 7.08 7.11 -18.60
C HIS A 271 7.35 8.41 -17.83
N GLY A 272 7.14 9.55 -18.50
CA GLY A 272 7.34 10.89 -17.93
C GLY A 272 8.78 11.44 -18.06
N PRO A 273 9.04 12.65 -17.52
CA PRO A 273 10.38 13.23 -17.47
C PRO A 273 11.37 12.29 -16.81
N ASP A 274 12.61 12.26 -17.28
CA ASP A 274 13.68 11.36 -16.81
C ASP A 274 14.83 12.09 -16.10
N HIS A 275 14.74 13.41 -15.98
CA HIS A 275 15.72 14.24 -15.30
C HIS A 275 15.05 15.39 -14.53
N VAL A 276 15.78 15.89 -13.52
CA VAL A 276 15.42 17.09 -12.76
C VAL A 276 15.92 18.32 -13.54
N GLU A 277 15.02 19.26 -13.79
CA GLU A 277 15.30 20.52 -14.52
C GLU A 277 15.84 21.60 -13.58
N ARG A 278 15.38 21.62 -12.32
CA ARG A 278 15.86 22.52 -11.27
C ARG A 278 16.13 21.74 -9.99
N LYS A 279 17.40 21.64 -9.61
CA LYS A 279 17.81 20.99 -8.36
C LYS A 279 17.54 21.89 -7.15
N LEU A 280 16.99 21.31 -6.09
CA LEU A 280 16.82 21.94 -4.79
C LEU A 280 17.85 21.40 -3.80
N ASP A 281 18.44 22.27 -2.99
CA ASP A 281 19.40 21.90 -1.93
C ASP A 281 18.69 21.70 -0.58
N GLY A 282 17.52 21.05 -0.61
CA GLY A 282 16.65 20.82 0.53
C GLY A 282 15.21 21.25 0.26
N GLY A 283 14.46 21.51 1.33
CA GLY A 283 13.08 21.98 1.27
C GLY A 283 12.58 22.27 2.67
N LYS A 284 11.46 23.00 2.77
CA LYS A 284 10.82 23.32 4.06
C LYS A 284 9.32 23.13 3.98
N ILE A 285 8.71 22.92 5.13
CA ILE A 285 7.26 23.08 5.32
C ILE A 285 7.09 24.21 6.32
N GLY A 286 6.96 25.44 5.83
CA GLY A 286 7.05 26.63 6.67
C GLY A 286 5.97 26.69 7.75
N TRP A 287 4.76 26.23 7.44
CA TRP A 287 3.68 26.18 8.43
C TRP A 287 4.00 25.19 9.56
N LEU A 288 4.65 24.06 9.26
CA LEU A 288 5.03 23.07 10.26
C LEU A 288 6.17 23.58 11.14
N GLU A 289 7.18 24.25 10.55
CA GLU A 289 8.27 24.90 11.29
C GLU A 289 7.75 25.97 12.26
N ARG A 290 6.70 26.69 11.88
CA ARG A 290 6.05 27.71 12.72
C ARG A 290 4.96 27.15 13.63
N LEU A 291 4.75 25.82 13.64
CA LEU A 291 3.69 25.14 14.38
C LEU A 291 2.29 25.69 14.09
N GLU A 292 2.05 26.15 12.86
CA GLU A 292 0.76 26.68 12.43
C GLU A 292 -0.29 25.57 12.33
N PRO A 293 -1.53 25.82 12.78
CA PRO A 293 -2.57 24.82 12.81
C PRO A 293 -3.21 24.57 11.42
N ARG A 294 -2.56 23.82 10.51
CA ARG A 294 -3.12 23.40 9.19
C ARG A 294 -3.85 22.04 9.22
N GLY A 295 -4.96 21.92 8.48
CA GLY A 295 -5.84 20.73 8.47
C GLY A 295 -6.83 20.69 9.64
N GLU A 296 -7.15 19.51 10.16
CA GLU A 296 -8.05 19.30 11.31
C GLU A 296 -7.27 18.93 12.58
N PRO A 297 -7.80 19.23 13.78
CA PRO A 297 -7.24 18.70 15.02
C PRO A 297 -7.36 17.17 15.05
N MET A 298 -6.32 16.50 15.53
CA MET A 298 -6.34 15.05 15.68
C MET A 298 -7.29 14.60 16.80
N PRO A 299 -8.20 13.63 16.56
CA PRO A 299 -9.04 13.05 17.60
C PRO A 299 -8.21 12.48 18.76
N ALA A 300 -8.70 12.64 19.99
CA ALA A 300 -7.97 12.23 21.19
C ALA A 300 -7.63 10.72 21.20
N SER A 301 -8.51 9.87 20.68
CA SER A 301 -8.26 8.42 20.57
C SER A 301 -7.11 8.08 19.63
N LEU A 302 -7.08 8.70 18.46
CA LEU A 302 -5.99 8.54 17.49
C LEU A 302 -4.68 9.10 18.04
N ARG A 303 -4.74 10.28 18.67
CA ARG A 303 -3.57 10.91 19.31
C ARG A 303 -2.95 9.97 20.35
N ALA A 304 -3.75 9.40 21.25
CA ALA A 304 -3.27 8.47 22.27
C ALA A 304 -2.57 7.24 21.65
N GLN A 305 -3.09 6.71 20.54
CA GLN A 305 -2.47 5.60 19.81
C GLN A 305 -1.12 5.99 19.20
N LEU A 306 -1.02 7.18 18.59
CA LEU A 306 0.22 7.64 17.96
C LEU A 306 1.28 8.09 18.98
N GLU A 307 0.88 8.70 20.11
CA GLU A 307 1.80 9.07 21.19
C GLU A 307 2.54 7.86 21.75
N GLY A 308 1.84 6.72 21.90
CA GLY A 308 2.45 5.45 22.22
C GLY A 308 3.53 5.09 21.19
N SER A 309 3.17 5.06 19.91
CA SER A 309 4.10 4.68 18.83
C SER A 309 5.35 5.58 18.76
N ILE A 310 5.18 6.90 18.88
CA ILE A 310 6.27 7.88 18.86
C ILE A 310 7.23 7.68 20.03
N SER A 311 6.70 7.38 21.22
CA SER A 311 7.51 7.16 22.41
C SER A 311 8.41 5.91 22.29
N HIS A 312 7.98 4.89 21.54
CA HIS A 312 8.75 3.66 21.31
C HIS A 312 9.76 3.80 20.15
N HIS A 313 9.56 4.75 19.23
CA HIS A 313 10.53 5.02 18.16
C HIS A 313 11.72 5.80 18.74
N GLY A 314 12.54 5.13 19.55
CA GLY A 314 13.84 5.64 19.95
C GLY A 314 14.70 5.83 18.70
N LEU A 315 14.98 7.08 18.35
CA LEU A 315 15.62 7.42 17.08
C LEU A 315 17.02 6.80 16.95
N PRO A 316 17.43 6.34 15.75
CA PRO A 316 18.78 5.87 15.51
C PRO A 316 19.78 7.02 15.71
N ILE A 317 20.69 6.82 16.66
CA ILE A 317 21.78 7.74 16.98
C ILE A 317 22.74 7.80 15.79
N ARG A 318 23.19 8.99 15.38
CA ARG A 318 24.36 9.11 14.48
C ARG A 318 25.57 8.42 15.15
N PRO A 319 26.19 7.41 14.53
CA PRO A 319 27.38 6.78 15.09
C PRO A 319 28.50 7.83 15.21
N GLY A 320 28.83 8.28 16.42
CA GLY A 320 29.93 9.22 16.65
C GLY A 320 29.74 10.25 17.77
N ALA A 321 28.50 10.54 18.18
CA ALA A 321 28.25 11.41 19.33
C ALA A 321 28.37 10.61 20.64
N GLN A 322 29.60 10.35 21.08
CA GLN A 322 29.88 9.77 22.40
C GLN A 322 29.50 10.78 23.49
N GLY A 323 28.30 10.65 24.07
CA GLY A 323 27.92 11.35 25.30
C GLY A 323 26.48 11.87 25.40
N ASP A 324 25.70 11.85 24.32
CA ASP A 324 24.37 12.49 24.36
C ASP A 324 23.33 11.59 25.04
N THR A 325 22.88 12.03 26.20
CA THR A 325 21.66 11.56 26.85
C THR A 325 20.50 11.76 25.89
N HIS A 326 19.78 10.68 25.58
CA HIS A 326 18.55 10.73 24.78
C HIS A 326 17.56 11.70 25.44
N GLN A 327 17.41 12.90 24.89
CA GLN A 327 16.24 13.70 25.23
C GLN A 327 15.04 13.07 24.51
N PRO A 328 13.99 12.67 25.24
CA PRO A 328 12.79 12.12 24.62
C PRO A 328 12.19 13.20 23.70
N LEU A 329 11.82 12.78 22.49
CA LEU A 329 11.08 13.66 21.59
C LEU A 329 9.73 13.99 22.21
N LYS A 330 9.45 15.28 22.35
CA LYS A 330 8.14 15.77 22.75
C LYS A 330 7.33 16.08 21.49
N PRO A 331 6.07 15.62 21.41
CA PRO A 331 5.19 16.06 20.34
C PRO A 331 4.79 17.52 20.57
N LEU A 332 4.93 18.34 19.54
CA LEU A 332 4.63 19.78 19.56
C LEU A 332 3.29 20.11 18.87
N LEU A 333 2.90 19.31 17.87
CA LEU A 333 1.71 19.55 17.06
C LEU A 333 1.15 18.22 16.53
N PHE A 334 -0.16 18.04 16.58
CA PHE A 334 -0.87 16.90 15.99
C PHE A 334 -1.95 17.39 15.02
N ARG A 335 -1.86 17.03 13.75
CA ARG A 335 -2.84 17.40 12.71
C ARG A 335 -3.29 16.21 11.90
N LEU A 336 -4.52 16.29 11.41
CA LEU A 336 -5.01 15.48 10.31
C LEU A 336 -5.10 16.33 9.06
N LEU A 337 -4.38 15.92 8.03
CA LEU A 337 -4.47 16.52 6.70
C LEU A 337 -5.31 15.63 5.79
N GLN A 338 -5.94 16.27 4.82
CA GLN A 338 -6.77 15.62 3.81
C GLN A 338 -6.35 16.16 2.43
N PRO A 339 -5.38 15.49 1.77
CA PRO A 339 -4.86 15.93 0.47
C PRO A 339 -5.97 16.12 -0.58
N ASP A 340 -6.89 15.15 -0.68
CA ASP A 340 -8.11 15.24 -1.48
C ASP A 340 -9.33 15.44 -0.57
N ALA A 341 -9.97 16.61 -0.68
CA ALA A 341 -11.15 16.98 0.10
C ALA A 341 -12.35 16.04 -0.09
N ASN A 342 -12.38 15.26 -1.17
CA ASN A 342 -13.46 14.32 -1.46
C ASN A 342 -13.12 12.85 -1.14
N ASP A 343 -11.90 12.61 -0.68
CA ASP A 343 -11.40 11.31 -0.28
C ASP A 343 -11.57 11.11 1.24
N PHE A 344 -11.68 9.86 1.70
CA PHE A 344 -11.75 9.49 3.11
C PHE A 344 -10.36 9.24 3.72
N ILE A 345 -9.33 9.04 2.89
CA ILE A 345 -7.96 8.87 3.38
C ILE A 345 -7.48 10.16 4.05
N ARG A 346 -6.74 10.00 5.14
CA ARG A 346 -6.15 11.11 5.91
C ARG A 346 -4.67 10.86 6.13
N LEU A 347 -3.92 11.94 6.26
CA LEU A 347 -2.53 11.91 6.70
C LEU A 347 -2.44 12.54 8.08
N ALA A 348 -2.15 11.74 9.12
CA ALA A 348 -1.76 12.26 10.41
C ALA A 348 -0.34 12.81 10.35
N ILE A 349 -0.13 14.01 10.88
CA ILE A 349 1.19 14.63 11.05
C ILE A 349 1.40 14.92 12.52
N VAL A 350 2.59 14.56 13.01
CA VAL A 350 3.06 14.90 14.34
C VAL A 350 4.42 15.59 14.24
N ALA A 351 4.47 16.87 14.61
CA ALA A 351 5.73 17.59 14.78
C ALA A 351 6.35 17.16 16.11
N VAL A 352 7.64 16.81 16.11
CA VAL A 352 8.34 16.30 17.30
C VAL A 352 9.66 17.03 17.50
N SER A 353 10.05 17.29 18.73
CA SER A 353 11.33 17.93 19.05
C SER A 353 11.76 17.63 20.49
N PRO A 354 13.07 17.55 20.80
CA PRO A 354 13.51 17.44 22.19
C PRO A 354 13.25 18.71 23.02
N THR A 355 13.05 19.86 22.35
CA THR A 355 12.70 21.15 22.96
C THR A 355 11.32 21.60 22.48
N ASP A 356 10.80 22.71 23.02
CA ASP A 356 9.47 23.23 22.63
C ASP A 356 9.51 24.05 21.32
N SER A 357 10.39 23.68 20.37
CA SER A 357 10.61 24.41 19.11
C SER A 357 11.07 23.49 17.98
N MET A 358 10.55 23.75 16.77
CA MET A 358 10.99 23.12 15.52
C MET A 358 12.31 23.70 14.98
N ALA A 359 12.83 24.79 15.57
CA ALA A 359 14.15 25.32 15.21
C ALA A 359 15.31 24.43 15.71
N ASN A 360 15.02 23.45 16.57
CA ASN A 360 16.01 22.49 17.03
C ASN A 360 16.47 21.60 15.85
N PRO A 361 17.78 21.40 15.63
CA PRO A 361 18.28 20.56 14.54
C PRO A 361 17.87 19.08 14.67
N GLN A 362 17.47 18.64 15.86
CA GLN A 362 16.93 17.30 16.13
C GLN A 362 15.39 17.25 16.05
N ALA A 363 14.72 18.37 15.77
CA ALA A 363 13.30 18.36 15.49
C ALA A 363 13.00 17.55 14.23
N GLY A 364 11.84 16.92 14.18
CA GLY A 364 11.44 16.03 13.12
C GLY A 364 9.93 16.02 12.93
N VAL A 365 9.49 15.17 12.01
CA VAL A 365 8.09 14.97 11.71
C VAL A 365 7.80 13.49 11.56
N CYS A 366 6.76 13.03 12.25
CA CYS A 366 6.15 11.75 11.98
C CYS A 366 4.91 11.96 11.12
N TYR A 367 4.75 11.17 10.08
CA TYR A 367 3.54 11.19 9.27
C TYR A 367 3.02 9.78 9.05
N TYR A 368 1.70 9.64 9.16
CA TYR A 368 0.99 8.37 9.09
C TYR A 368 -0.17 8.49 8.13
N LEU A 369 -0.21 7.60 7.15
CA LEU A 369 -1.38 7.39 6.33
C LEU A 369 -2.41 6.59 7.12
N ILE A 370 -3.63 7.10 7.15
CA ILE A 370 -4.75 6.50 7.86
C ILE A 370 -5.74 6.00 6.82
N GLU A 371 -5.92 4.69 6.85
CA GLU A 371 -6.90 3.95 6.07
C GLU A 371 -7.80 3.17 7.04
N SER A 372 -8.97 2.71 6.59
CA SER A 372 -9.78 1.81 7.42
C SER A 372 -9.43 0.36 7.08
N PRO A 373 -8.90 -0.47 8.01
CA PRO A 373 -8.65 -0.20 9.44
C PRO A 373 -7.19 0.15 9.81
N GLY A 374 -6.29 0.32 8.83
CA GLY A 374 -4.85 0.41 9.05
C GLY A 374 -4.30 1.83 9.26
N ILE A 375 -3.27 1.94 10.10
CA ILE A 375 -2.43 3.13 10.17
C ILE A 375 -1.00 2.69 9.85
N GLY A 376 -0.41 3.29 8.82
CA GLY A 376 0.98 3.06 8.43
C GLY A 376 1.72 4.38 8.34
N GLY A 377 2.98 4.43 8.73
CA GLY A 377 3.72 5.69 8.70
C GLY A 377 5.16 5.55 9.10
N THR A 378 5.84 6.68 9.14
CA THR A 378 7.24 6.75 9.53
C THR A 378 7.54 8.09 10.19
N CYS A 379 8.70 8.17 10.84
CA CYS A 379 9.25 9.40 11.39
C CYS A 379 10.53 9.77 10.66
N ALA A 380 10.57 11.00 10.15
CA ALA A 380 11.79 11.63 9.68
C ALA A 380 12.39 12.44 10.82
N VAL A 381 13.56 12.01 11.27
CA VAL A 381 14.34 12.71 12.27
C VAL A 381 15.19 13.75 11.56
N GLN A 382 15.22 14.98 12.07
CA GLN A 382 15.87 16.13 11.42
C GLN A 382 15.05 16.61 10.22
N LEU A 383 14.25 17.66 10.43
CA LEU A 383 13.43 18.26 9.39
C LEU A 383 14.24 18.67 8.15
N GLY A 384 15.51 19.09 8.34
CA GLY A 384 16.42 19.43 7.25
C GLY A 384 16.82 18.24 6.35
N GLU A 385 16.67 17.00 6.82
CA GLU A 385 16.96 15.78 6.07
C GLU A 385 15.72 15.22 5.34
N LEU A 386 14.52 15.71 5.68
CA LEU A 386 13.24 15.24 5.16
C LEU A 386 13.21 15.22 3.63
N PHE A 387 13.79 16.27 3.01
CA PHE A 387 13.79 16.48 1.56
C PHE A 387 15.17 16.37 0.92
N ARG A 388 16.10 15.64 1.57
CA ARG A 388 17.46 15.49 1.03
C ARG A 388 17.50 14.73 -0.30
N ARG A 389 16.60 13.76 -0.49
CA ARG A 389 16.53 12.94 -1.71
C ARG A 389 15.69 13.59 -2.81
N ALA A 390 14.54 14.13 -2.43
CA ALA A 390 13.59 14.78 -3.30
C ALA A 390 12.81 15.83 -2.50
N PRO A 391 12.20 16.85 -3.14
CA PRO A 391 11.32 17.83 -2.48
C PRO A 391 9.98 17.23 -2.00
N PHE A 392 9.88 15.90 -1.94
CA PHE A 392 8.77 15.19 -1.36
C PHE A 392 9.28 13.90 -0.70
N THR A 393 8.54 13.41 0.28
CA THR A 393 8.76 12.09 0.88
C THR A 393 7.86 11.07 0.22
N PHE A 394 8.29 9.81 0.18
CA PHE A 394 7.46 8.72 -0.31
C PHE A 394 7.10 7.75 0.80
N GLY A 395 5.80 7.49 0.96
CA GLY A 395 5.25 6.38 1.73
C GLY A 395 4.27 5.60 0.85
N GLY A 396 4.40 4.28 0.84
CA GLY A 396 3.44 3.37 0.23
C GLY A 396 2.62 2.66 1.29
N ALA A 397 1.36 2.38 1.00
CA ALA A 397 0.45 1.60 1.82
C ALA A 397 -0.52 0.76 0.95
N GLY A 398 -1.19 -0.19 1.59
CA GLY A 398 -2.47 -0.70 1.10
C GLY A 398 -2.41 -1.71 -0.06
N SER A 399 -1.41 -2.60 -0.13
CA SER A 399 -1.21 -3.48 -1.30
C SER A 399 -1.51 -4.97 -1.11
N GLY A 400 -2.00 -5.42 0.05
CA GLY A 400 -2.29 -6.84 0.31
C GLY A 400 -3.33 -7.44 -0.67
N PRO A 401 -4.58 -7.65 -0.24
CA PRO A 401 -5.64 -8.08 -1.16
C PRO A 401 -6.15 -6.95 -2.07
N SER A 402 -5.70 -5.70 -1.91
CA SER A 402 -6.12 -4.58 -2.78
C SER A 402 -5.40 -4.61 -4.13
N GLU A 403 -6.12 -4.39 -5.23
CA GLU A 403 -5.48 -4.12 -6.54
C GLU A 403 -4.87 -2.72 -6.59
N TYR A 404 -5.19 -1.83 -5.65
CA TYR A 404 -4.71 -0.46 -5.64
C TYR A 404 -3.80 -0.21 -4.45
N SER A 405 -2.54 0.09 -4.72
CA SER A 405 -1.62 0.66 -3.73
C SER A 405 -1.94 2.14 -3.55
N ILE A 406 -1.75 2.63 -2.34
CA ILE A 406 -1.85 4.04 -2.03
C ILE A 406 -0.43 4.56 -1.82
N ILE A 407 -0.07 5.61 -2.55
CA ILE A 407 1.15 6.36 -2.30
C ILE A 407 0.79 7.72 -1.71
N GLY A 408 1.58 8.18 -0.76
CA GLY A 408 1.38 9.48 -0.15
C GLY A 408 2.57 9.90 0.69
N GLY A 409 2.59 11.16 1.09
CA GLY A 409 3.71 11.71 1.83
C GLY A 409 3.59 13.21 2.01
N LEU A 410 4.72 13.82 2.33
CA LEU A 410 4.87 15.25 2.50
C LEU A 410 5.61 15.85 1.29
N ALA A 411 5.33 17.10 0.97
CA ALA A 411 6.01 17.87 -0.08
C ALA A 411 6.54 19.19 0.51
N SER A 412 7.67 19.69 0.03
CA SER A 412 8.17 21.00 0.42
C SER A 412 7.31 22.13 -0.15
N ASP A 413 7.41 23.32 0.43
CA ASP A 413 6.74 24.54 -0.05
C ASP A 413 7.12 24.90 -1.50
N ASP A 414 8.24 24.37 -2.01
CA ASP A 414 8.67 24.51 -3.41
C ASP A 414 7.82 23.72 -4.42
N VAL A 415 7.01 22.75 -3.97
CA VAL A 415 6.20 21.87 -4.83
C VAL A 415 4.81 22.47 -5.05
N ASP A 416 4.48 22.73 -6.31
CA ASP A 416 3.16 23.20 -6.75
C ASP A 416 2.25 22.02 -7.16
N ALA A 417 2.82 21.00 -7.79
CA ALA A 417 2.09 19.82 -8.23
C ALA A 417 2.94 18.54 -8.14
N ILE A 418 2.27 17.41 -7.94
CA ILE A 418 2.87 16.09 -8.05
C ILE A 418 2.08 15.29 -9.09
N LYS A 419 2.79 14.67 -10.03
CA LYS A 419 2.21 13.76 -11.02
C LYS A 419 2.82 12.39 -10.92
N VAL A 420 2.02 11.37 -11.21
CA VAL A 420 2.44 9.98 -11.27
C VAL A 420 2.31 9.51 -12.71
N PHE A 421 3.42 9.14 -13.32
CA PHE A 421 3.46 8.52 -14.63
C PHE A 421 3.45 7.01 -14.46
N LEU A 422 2.43 6.36 -15.03
CA LEU A 422 2.19 4.93 -14.90
C LEU A 422 2.91 4.15 -15.98
N GLY A 423 3.14 2.86 -15.73
CA GLY A 423 3.75 1.89 -16.64
C GLY A 423 2.94 1.66 -17.91
N SER A 424 1.65 1.96 -17.86
CA SER A 424 0.71 2.00 -18.99
C SER A 424 0.82 3.27 -19.85
N GLY A 425 1.56 4.28 -19.40
CA GLY A 425 1.70 5.59 -20.06
C GLY A 425 0.65 6.61 -19.64
N ALA A 426 -0.33 6.23 -18.82
CA ALA A 426 -1.27 7.15 -18.20
C ALA A 426 -0.55 8.07 -17.18
N VAL A 427 -1.15 9.23 -16.95
CA VAL A 427 -0.65 10.24 -16.00
C VAL A 427 -1.74 10.56 -15.00
N LEU A 428 -1.40 10.46 -13.72
CA LEU A 428 -2.28 10.82 -12.61
C LEU A 428 -1.80 12.11 -11.98
N ASP A 429 -2.71 13.06 -11.77
CA ASP A 429 -2.44 14.18 -10.88
C ASP A 429 -2.66 13.70 -9.44
N ALA A 430 -1.60 13.71 -8.63
CA ALA A 430 -1.72 13.40 -7.21
C ALA A 430 -2.42 14.57 -6.51
N ALA A 431 -3.38 14.26 -5.63
CA ALA A 431 -4.00 15.28 -4.82
C ALA A 431 -2.93 15.84 -3.86
N LEU A 432 -2.68 17.15 -3.89
CA LEU A 432 -1.69 17.83 -3.07
C LEU A 432 -2.35 19.02 -2.36
N ARG A 433 -2.33 19.01 -1.03
CA ARG A 433 -2.88 20.09 -0.21
C ARG A 433 -2.19 20.14 1.15
N ASP A 434 -1.91 21.36 1.62
CA ASP A 434 -1.26 21.60 2.91
C ASP A 434 0.05 20.78 3.06
N ASN A 435 0.84 20.72 1.98
CA ASN A 435 2.09 19.95 1.89
C ASN A 435 1.94 18.44 2.05
N ALA A 436 0.72 17.89 2.02
CA ALA A 436 0.50 16.44 1.98
C ALA A 436 -0.06 16.04 0.62
N TYR A 437 0.42 14.91 0.09
CA TYR A 437 -0.07 14.39 -1.17
C TYR A 437 -0.53 12.94 -1.08
N LEU A 438 -1.37 12.55 -2.04
CA LEU A 438 -1.97 11.23 -2.15
C LEU A 438 -2.24 10.84 -3.61
N ALA A 439 -1.97 9.59 -3.97
CA ALA A 439 -2.46 8.97 -5.20
C ALA A 439 -2.78 7.48 -4.97
N ARG A 440 -3.79 6.97 -5.68
CA ARG A 440 -4.07 5.52 -5.79
C ARG A 440 -3.60 5.02 -7.13
N ILE A 441 -2.91 3.89 -7.13
CA ILE A 441 -2.23 3.34 -8.29
C ILE A 441 -2.57 1.86 -8.36
N ALA A 442 -3.06 1.39 -9.51
CA ALA A 442 -3.24 -0.04 -9.70
C ALA A 442 -1.89 -0.75 -9.64
N ARG A 443 -1.81 -1.88 -8.94
CA ARG A 443 -0.58 -2.66 -8.80
C ARG A 443 -0.08 -3.17 -10.16
N SER A 444 -1.00 -3.42 -11.08
CA SER A 444 -0.72 -3.74 -12.49
C SER A 444 -0.17 -2.58 -13.34
N ASP A 445 -0.26 -1.33 -12.86
CA ASP A 445 0.23 -0.13 -13.56
C ASP A 445 1.70 0.22 -13.25
N TYR A 446 2.41 -0.58 -12.45
CA TYR A 446 3.85 -0.42 -12.26
C TYR A 446 4.65 -0.86 -13.51
N PRO A 447 5.88 -0.37 -13.73
CA PRO A 447 6.63 0.57 -12.90
C PRO A 447 6.06 1.99 -13.00
N ILE A 448 6.24 2.80 -11.95
CA ILE A 448 5.75 4.19 -11.90
C ILE A 448 6.90 5.19 -11.69
N ARG A 449 6.64 6.44 -12.07
CA ARG A 449 7.49 7.58 -11.74
C ARG A 449 6.68 8.69 -11.09
N VAL A 450 7.08 9.10 -9.89
CA VAL A 450 6.50 10.21 -9.15
C VAL A 450 7.35 11.44 -9.39
N VAL A 451 6.72 12.52 -9.89
CA VAL A 451 7.40 13.73 -10.34
C VAL A 451 6.79 14.95 -9.65
N ALA A 452 7.64 15.75 -9.02
CA ALA A 452 7.26 17.03 -8.41
C ALA A 452 7.60 18.18 -9.34
N TYR A 453 6.66 19.11 -9.48
CA TYR A 453 6.77 20.32 -10.29
C TYR A 453 6.68 21.55 -9.41
N ASP A 454 7.44 22.60 -9.76
CA ASP A 454 7.27 23.92 -9.17
C ASP A 454 6.22 24.78 -9.90
N GLN A 455 6.01 26.01 -9.43
CA GLN A 455 5.04 26.96 -10.01
C GLN A 455 5.36 27.37 -11.45
N ALA A 456 6.61 27.23 -11.89
CA ALA A 456 7.02 27.48 -13.28
C ALA A 456 6.92 26.20 -14.14
N ASN A 457 6.35 25.13 -13.57
CA ASN A 457 6.22 23.80 -14.16
C ASN A 457 7.56 23.16 -14.51
N HIS A 458 8.63 23.50 -13.78
CA HIS A 458 9.89 22.78 -13.89
C HIS A 458 9.87 21.51 -13.04
N VAL A 459 10.52 20.45 -13.52
CA VAL A 459 10.74 19.24 -12.73
C VAL A 459 11.78 19.50 -11.64
N ILE A 460 11.35 19.42 -10.38
CA ILE A 460 12.21 19.68 -9.20
C ILE A 460 12.49 18.43 -8.37
N GLY A 461 11.80 17.34 -8.65
CA GLY A 461 11.95 16.07 -7.93
C GLY A 461 11.44 14.89 -8.75
N LEU A 462 12.12 13.76 -8.64
CA LEU A 462 11.77 12.52 -9.34
C LEU A 462 12.17 11.32 -8.49
N GLU A 463 11.23 10.42 -8.26
CA GLU A 463 11.49 9.08 -7.69
C GLU A 463 10.80 8.03 -8.57
N THR A 464 11.43 6.88 -8.74
CA THR A 464 10.96 5.80 -9.62
C THR A 464 10.82 4.50 -8.84
N PHE A 465 9.74 3.76 -9.11
CA PHE A 465 9.41 2.53 -8.40
C PHE A 465 9.06 1.44 -9.40
N GLU A 466 9.80 0.34 -9.37
CA GLU A 466 9.55 -0.81 -10.25
C GLU A 466 8.30 -1.59 -9.86
N ASN A 467 7.92 -1.52 -8.58
CA ASN A 467 6.74 -2.13 -8.02
C ASN A 467 6.34 -1.46 -6.69
N ASP A 468 5.25 -1.94 -6.11
CA ASP A 468 4.67 -1.49 -4.84
C ASP A 468 5.25 -2.19 -3.60
N GLY A 469 6.32 -2.97 -3.75
CA GLY A 469 6.88 -3.83 -2.70
C GLY A 469 6.18 -5.18 -2.50
N MET A 470 5.08 -5.46 -3.23
CA MET A 470 4.31 -6.70 -3.14
C MET A 470 4.43 -7.57 -4.40
N SER A 471 5.52 -7.39 -5.15
CA SER A 471 5.93 -8.27 -6.23
C SER A 471 7.42 -8.57 -6.10
N SER A 472 7.85 -9.67 -6.72
CA SER A 472 9.24 -10.07 -6.70
C SER A 472 9.72 -10.43 -8.10
N PRO A 473 10.78 -9.78 -8.61
CA PRO A 473 11.44 -10.19 -9.86
C PRO A 473 12.17 -11.53 -9.74
N ALA A 474 12.24 -12.12 -8.53
CA ALA A 474 12.98 -13.34 -8.31
C ALA A 474 12.39 -14.52 -9.11
N PRO A 475 13.24 -15.28 -9.81
CA PRO A 475 12.79 -16.42 -10.58
C PRO A 475 12.23 -17.52 -9.65
N ALA A 476 11.38 -18.39 -10.19
CA ALA A 476 10.70 -19.40 -9.39
C ALA A 476 11.69 -20.38 -8.71
N GLU A 477 12.85 -20.59 -9.31
CA GLU A 477 13.94 -21.43 -8.81
C GLU A 477 14.51 -20.91 -7.49
N ALA A 478 14.67 -19.59 -7.34
CA ALA A 478 15.13 -18.98 -6.09
C ALA A 478 14.12 -19.22 -4.95
N ARG A 479 12.83 -19.16 -5.26
CA ARG A 479 11.73 -19.35 -4.31
C ARG A 479 11.55 -20.81 -3.91
N LYS A 480 11.55 -21.72 -4.90
CA LYS A 480 11.31 -23.16 -4.70
C LYS A 480 12.46 -23.87 -3.97
N SER A 481 13.65 -23.28 -3.97
CA SER A 481 14.82 -23.85 -3.27
C SER A 481 14.87 -23.51 -1.78
N VAL A 482 13.93 -22.72 -1.25
CA VAL A 482 13.94 -22.31 0.16
C VAL A 482 13.73 -23.50 1.10
N HIS A 483 14.74 -23.77 1.91
CA HIS A 483 14.75 -24.80 2.94
C HIS A 483 15.35 -24.26 4.24
N GLU A 484 15.12 -24.94 5.36
CA GLU A 484 15.69 -24.56 6.65
C GLU A 484 17.22 -24.69 6.62
N ILE A 485 17.91 -23.58 6.93
CA ILE A 485 19.38 -23.53 7.03
C ILE A 485 19.84 -23.36 8.48
N ALA A 486 18.97 -22.81 9.36
CA ALA A 486 19.29 -22.63 10.76
C ALA A 486 18.02 -22.72 11.63
N ARG A 487 18.19 -23.32 12.81
CA ARG A 487 17.23 -23.28 13.91
C ARG A 487 18.00 -23.07 15.20
N VAL A 488 17.68 -22.00 15.92
CA VAL A 488 18.33 -21.67 17.19
C VAL A 488 17.27 -21.45 18.26
N ASN A 489 17.51 -22.03 19.43
CA ASN A 489 16.64 -21.88 20.60
C ASN A 489 17.31 -20.93 21.58
N ALA A 490 16.53 -20.05 22.19
CA ALA A 490 16.95 -19.20 23.29
C ALA A 490 16.62 -19.87 24.64
N ASP A 491 17.26 -19.40 25.71
CA ASP A 491 17.11 -19.97 27.05
C ASP A 491 15.67 -19.86 27.59
N GLY A 492 14.89 -18.86 27.15
CA GLY A 492 13.49 -18.66 27.52
C GLY A 492 12.49 -19.53 26.76
N GLY A 493 12.94 -20.41 25.86
CA GLY A 493 12.10 -21.30 25.06
C GLY A 493 11.64 -20.72 23.72
N GLY A 494 11.97 -19.47 23.42
CA GLY A 494 11.80 -18.87 22.11
C GLY A 494 12.65 -19.58 21.06
N GLU A 495 12.12 -19.67 19.85
CA GLU A 495 12.78 -20.31 18.71
C GLU A 495 12.91 -19.31 17.55
N LEU A 496 14.07 -19.29 16.89
CA LEU A 496 14.31 -18.62 15.61
C LEU A 496 14.63 -19.68 14.55
N VAL A 497 13.90 -19.65 13.44
CA VAL A 497 14.13 -20.47 12.26
C VAL A 497 14.48 -19.57 11.08
N ILE A 498 15.59 -19.86 10.40
CA ILE A 498 15.95 -19.23 9.13
C ILE A 498 15.86 -20.27 8.03
N ARG A 499 15.11 -19.93 6.98
CA ARG A 499 15.04 -20.68 5.74
C ARG A 499 15.61 -19.82 4.62
N ALA A 500 16.44 -20.40 3.75
CA ALA A 500 16.99 -19.69 2.61
C ALA A 500 17.06 -20.62 1.39
N GLY A 501 16.89 -20.06 0.21
CA GLY A 501 17.03 -20.75 -1.07
C GLY A 501 18.46 -20.65 -1.61
N ALA A 502 18.71 -21.35 -2.72
CA ALA A 502 19.88 -21.09 -3.54
C ALA A 502 19.70 -19.76 -4.29
N ALA A 503 20.81 -19.04 -4.53
CA ALA A 503 20.76 -17.86 -5.37
C ALA A 503 20.47 -18.24 -6.83
N ALA A 504 19.48 -17.61 -7.44
CA ALA A 504 19.13 -17.80 -8.86
C ALA A 504 18.68 -16.48 -9.49
N GLY A 505 19.12 -16.22 -10.73
CA GLY A 505 18.80 -15.00 -11.46
C GLY A 505 19.29 -13.70 -10.79
N GLY A 506 20.32 -13.78 -9.94
CA GLY A 506 20.80 -12.64 -9.15
C GLY A 506 19.99 -12.34 -7.90
N TYR A 507 19.09 -13.24 -7.48
CA TYR A 507 18.28 -13.11 -6.28
C TYR A 507 18.46 -14.30 -5.36
N ARG A 508 18.26 -14.09 -4.06
CA ARG A 508 18.09 -15.17 -3.07
C ARG A 508 16.83 -14.90 -2.26
N CYS A 509 16.05 -15.94 -2.04
CA CYS A 509 14.84 -15.86 -1.25
C CYS A 509 15.08 -16.46 0.14
N TYR A 510 14.48 -15.85 1.16
CA TYR A 510 14.62 -16.31 2.53
C TYR A 510 13.40 -15.96 3.37
N GLU A 511 13.33 -16.61 4.53
CA GLU A 511 12.30 -16.47 5.53
C GLU A 511 12.96 -16.56 6.91
N ILE A 512 12.58 -15.66 7.81
CA ILE A 512 12.99 -15.64 9.21
C ILE A 512 11.72 -15.71 10.05
N ARG A 513 11.60 -16.73 10.89
CA ARG A 513 10.45 -16.93 11.76
C ARG A 513 10.88 -17.02 13.21
N VAL A 514 10.17 -16.33 14.08
CA VAL A 514 10.29 -16.44 15.54
C VAL A 514 9.01 -17.01 16.15
N SER A 515 9.11 -17.89 17.15
CA SER A 515 7.98 -18.70 17.65
C SER A 515 6.78 -17.89 18.19
N GLU A 516 7.02 -16.75 18.83
CA GLU A 516 6.00 -15.87 19.41
C GLU A 516 6.04 -14.47 18.77
N GLY A 517 6.65 -14.34 17.60
CA GLY A 517 6.80 -13.06 16.93
C GLY A 517 6.39 -13.09 15.46
N GLY A 518 6.75 -12.01 14.75
CA GLY A 518 6.46 -11.88 13.33
C GLY A 518 7.34 -12.80 12.46
N GLN A 519 6.84 -13.10 11.28
CA GLN A 519 7.62 -13.65 10.18
C GLN A 519 8.18 -12.48 9.36
N GLY A 520 9.44 -12.59 8.96
CA GLY A 520 10.08 -11.69 7.99
C GLY A 520 10.68 -12.50 6.85
N GLY A 521 11.09 -11.84 5.78
CA GLY A 521 11.69 -12.52 4.63
C GLY A 521 11.50 -11.75 3.34
N GLY A 522 11.69 -12.44 2.23
CA GLY A 522 11.51 -11.91 0.89
C GLY A 522 12.50 -12.52 -0.08
N CYS A 523 12.51 -11.98 -1.30
CA CYS A 523 13.59 -12.24 -2.24
C CYS A 523 14.34 -10.96 -2.51
N THR A 524 15.63 -10.95 -2.19
CA THR A 524 16.50 -9.78 -2.29
C THR A 524 17.56 -10.02 -3.37
N PRO A 525 18.11 -8.97 -4.01
CA PRO A 525 19.29 -9.10 -4.85
C PRO A 525 20.42 -9.76 -4.07
N TRP A 526 21.08 -10.76 -4.66
CA TRP A 526 22.14 -11.53 -4.03
C TRP A 526 23.44 -11.48 -4.85
N PRO A 527 24.60 -11.25 -4.21
CA PRO A 527 24.78 -10.99 -2.77
C PRO A 527 24.21 -9.61 -2.36
N PRO A 528 23.84 -9.44 -1.07
CA PRO A 528 23.29 -8.18 -0.59
C PRO A 528 24.29 -7.04 -0.82
N GLN A 529 23.81 -5.96 -1.43
CA GLN A 529 24.60 -4.75 -1.70
C GLN A 529 24.43 -3.73 -0.57
N GLY A 530 25.47 -2.93 -0.31
CA GLY A 530 25.43 -1.84 0.67
C GLY A 530 26.24 -2.11 1.94
N PRO A 531 26.03 -1.32 3.01
CA PRO A 531 26.70 -1.49 4.29
C PRO A 531 26.49 -2.91 4.86
N GLN A 532 27.58 -3.56 5.27
CA GLN A 532 27.64 -5.00 5.58
C GLN A 532 26.72 -5.45 6.73
N LEU A 533 26.25 -4.51 7.55
CA LEU A 533 25.41 -4.78 8.73
C LEU A 533 24.01 -4.16 8.60
N GLN A 534 23.62 -3.65 7.42
CA GLN A 534 22.35 -2.93 7.25
C GLN A 534 21.12 -3.82 7.46
N LEU A 535 21.22 -5.10 7.09
CA LEU A 535 20.10 -6.04 7.14
C LEU A 535 20.00 -6.82 8.46
N LEU A 536 20.92 -6.60 9.40
CA LEU A 536 20.81 -7.14 10.75
C LEU A 536 19.81 -6.35 11.59
N ASN A 537 18.96 -7.07 12.32
CA ASN A 537 18.00 -6.52 13.27
C ASN A 537 17.92 -7.39 14.54
N LEU A 538 17.31 -6.83 15.60
CA LEU A 538 16.92 -7.55 16.79
C LEU A 538 15.43 -7.93 16.69
N GLN A 539 15.11 -9.21 16.79
CA GLN A 539 13.74 -9.73 16.78
C GLN A 539 13.40 -10.37 18.12
N ARG A 540 12.22 -10.03 18.66
CA ARG A 540 11.73 -10.55 19.95
C ARG A 540 10.81 -11.74 19.73
N SER A 541 10.88 -12.71 20.64
CA SER A 541 9.95 -13.84 20.75
C SER A 541 9.66 -14.05 22.23
N GLY A 542 8.50 -13.59 22.70
CA GLY A 542 8.20 -13.59 24.13
C GLY A 542 9.25 -12.84 24.95
N HIS A 543 9.89 -13.55 25.88
CA HIS A 543 10.97 -13.03 26.72
C HIS A 543 12.36 -13.09 26.07
N ASP A 544 12.50 -13.74 24.92
CA ASP A 544 13.76 -13.91 24.22
C ASP A 544 13.99 -12.85 23.14
N LEU A 545 15.27 -12.65 22.79
CA LEU A 545 15.68 -11.74 21.73
C LEU A 545 16.73 -12.41 20.84
N PHE A 546 16.60 -12.22 19.53
CA PHE A 546 17.49 -12.77 18.53
C PHE A 546 18.14 -11.66 17.70
N LEU A 547 19.45 -11.76 17.47
CA LEU A 547 20.12 -11.04 16.40
C LEU A 547 20.01 -11.89 15.13
N THR A 548 19.39 -11.32 14.10
CA THR A 548 19.14 -12.03 12.85
C THR A 548 19.18 -11.10 11.64
N GLY A 549 19.50 -11.65 10.46
CA GLY A 549 19.48 -10.93 9.18
C GLY A 549 20.54 -11.42 8.21
N GLU A 550 20.49 -10.88 6.99
CA GLU A 550 21.46 -11.14 5.92
C GLU A 550 22.77 -10.37 6.15
N VAL A 551 23.88 -10.97 5.74
CA VAL A 551 25.20 -10.34 5.68
C VAL A 551 25.89 -10.71 4.36
N PRO A 552 26.73 -9.82 3.77
CA PRO A 552 27.48 -10.16 2.57
C PRO A 552 28.49 -11.28 2.80
N ASP A 553 28.89 -11.98 1.72
CA ASP A 553 29.86 -13.09 1.75
C ASP A 553 31.22 -12.72 2.37
N ALA A 554 31.57 -11.43 2.41
CA ALA A 554 32.79 -10.95 3.07
C ALA A 554 32.75 -11.04 4.60
N VAL A 555 31.57 -11.27 5.20
CA VAL A 555 31.38 -11.41 6.65
C VAL A 555 31.42 -12.88 7.04
N ASP A 556 32.46 -13.28 7.77
CA ASP A 556 32.59 -14.65 8.32
C ASP A 556 31.89 -14.77 9.68
N SER A 557 31.94 -13.71 10.49
CA SER A 557 31.28 -13.67 11.79
C SER A 557 30.89 -12.27 12.22
N VAL A 558 30.00 -12.18 13.20
CA VAL A 558 29.56 -10.94 13.82
C VAL A 558 29.86 -10.96 15.31
N LYS A 559 30.72 -10.05 15.76
CA LYS A 559 30.98 -9.83 17.18
C LYS A 559 29.93 -8.90 17.77
N VAL A 560 29.16 -9.40 18.72
CA VAL A 560 28.14 -8.68 19.48
C VAL A 560 28.76 -8.19 20.78
N THR A 561 28.68 -6.89 21.06
CA THR A 561 29.07 -6.30 22.35
C THR A 561 27.82 -5.81 23.06
N PHE A 562 27.62 -6.30 24.27
CA PHE A 562 26.48 -5.98 25.12
C PHE A 562 26.72 -4.69 25.92
N SER A 563 25.67 -4.23 26.60
CA SER A 563 25.70 -3.00 27.38
C SER A 563 26.69 -3.07 28.55
N ASP A 564 26.92 -4.26 29.11
CA ASP A 564 27.88 -4.52 30.19
C ASP A 564 29.33 -4.70 29.70
N GLY A 565 29.57 -4.57 28.39
CA GLY A 565 30.88 -4.74 27.77
C GLY A 565 31.28 -6.20 27.48
N LYS A 566 30.49 -7.20 27.90
CA LYS A 566 30.69 -8.58 27.46
C LYS A 566 30.54 -8.68 25.95
N THR A 567 31.18 -9.69 25.38
CA THR A 567 31.12 -9.92 23.93
C THR A 567 30.82 -11.37 23.61
N ALA A 568 30.00 -11.59 22.59
CA ALA A 568 29.79 -12.87 21.95
C ALA A 568 30.14 -12.79 20.46
N THR A 569 30.38 -13.93 19.83
CA THR A 569 30.62 -14.01 18.38
C THR A 569 29.60 -14.96 17.77
N ALA A 570 28.82 -14.46 16.82
CA ALA A 570 27.90 -15.25 16.02
C ALA A 570 28.56 -15.58 14.68
N LYS A 571 28.67 -16.86 14.34
CA LYS A 571 29.12 -17.27 13.00
C LYS A 571 28.03 -17.03 11.97
N THR A 572 28.41 -16.76 10.74
CA THR A 572 27.45 -16.72 9.64
C THR A 572 27.06 -18.14 9.22
N ILE A 573 25.80 -18.31 8.81
CA ILE A 573 25.23 -19.57 8.31
C ILE A 573 24.71 -19.25 6.92
N GLU A 574 25.49 -19.63 5.91
CA GLU A 574 25.19 -19.32 4.51
C GLU A 574 24.84 -17.84 4.26
N GLY A 575 25.60 -16.91 4.83
CA GLY A 575 25.34 -15.47 4.67
C GLY A 575 24.20 -14.91 5.53
N PHE A 576 23.74 -15.67 6.54
CA PHE A 576 22.81 -15.19 7.57
C PHE A 576 23.46 -15.19 8.94
N VAL A 577 22.97 -14.34 9.84
CA VAL A 577 23.25 -14.42 11.28
C VAL A 577 22.00 -14.95 11.97
N ALA A 578 22.17 -15.92 12.88
CA ALA A 578 21.12 -16.43 13.76
C ALA A 578 21.70 -16.58 15.16
N TYR A 579 21.43 -15.64 16.06
CA TYR A 579 22.04 -15.64 17.39
C TYR A 579 21.03 -15.28 18.49
N PRO A 580 20.69 -16.20 19.40
CA PRO A 580 19.90 -15.86 20.58
C PRO A 580 20.77 -15.03 21.55
N LEU A 581 20.25 -13.89 22.00
CA LEU A 581 20.89 -13.10 23.04
C LEU A 581 20.65 -13.74 24.41
N PRO A 582 21.59 -13.61 25.36
CA PRO A 582 21.40 -14.13 26.72
C PRO A 582 20.14 -13.54 27.38
N ALA A 583 19.40 -14.36 28.12
CA ALA A 583 18.15 -13.94 28.78
C ALA A 583 18.30 -12.70 29.69
N GLN A 584 19.48 -12.54 30.31
CA GLN A 584 19.82 -11.36 31.13
C GLN A 584 19.79 -10.06 30.33
N GLU A 585 20.22 -10.10 29.07
CA GLU A 585 20.15 -8.94 28.16
C GLU A 585 18.71 -8.72 27.69
N ALA A 586 17.99 -9.80 27.38
CA ALA A 586 16.60 -9.75 26.91
C ALA A 586 15.62 -9.17 27.95
N ALA A 587 15.93 -9.32 29.25
CA ALA A 587 15.14 -8.80 30.36
C ALA A 587 15.21 -7.27 30.53
N SER A 588 16.19 -6.59 29.91
CA SER A 588 16.31 -5.13 30.01
C SER A 588 15.22 -4.42 29.21
N ALA A 589 14.58 -3.40 29.82
CA ALA A 589 13.55 -2.56 29.18
C ALA A 589 14.02 -1.92 27.86
N THR A 590 15.33 -1.66 27.74
CA THR A 590 15.98 -1.19 26.52
C THR A 590 17.26 -1.97 26.33
N ILE A 591 17.40 -2.57 25.15
CA ILE A 591 18.53 -3.40 24.78
C ILE A 591 19.33 -2.64 23.75
N THR A 592 20.62 -2.42 24.03
CA THR A 592 21.54 -1.80 23.09
C THR A 592 22.72 -2.74 22.89
N VAL A 593 22.98 -3.11 21.64
CA VAL A 593 24.15 -3.91 21.28
C VAL A 593 24.95 -3.21 20.19
N VAL A 594 26.26 -3.43 20.21
CA VAL A 594 27.15 -3.01 19.12
C VAL A 594 27.59 -4.26 18.37
N VAL A 595 27.22 -4.35 17.10
CA VAL A 595 27.60 -5.43 16.20
C VAL A 595 28.78 -5.00 15.33
N ARG A 596 29.74 -5.89 15.14
CA ARG A 596 30.91 -5.71 14.28
C ARG A 596 31.02 -6.89 13.32
N ALA A 597 31.04 -6.62 12.02
CA ALA A 597 31.30 -7.62 11.00
C ALA A 597 32.81 -7.92 10.97
N LEU A 598 33.16 -9.20 11.03
CA LEU A 598 34.53 -9.68 10.92
C LEU A 598 34.68 -10.48 9.63
N ASP A 599 35.79 -10.29 8.93
CA ASP A 599 36.17 -11.13 7.78
C ASP A 599 36.76 -12.47 8.25
N GLY A 600 37.12 -13.35 7.29
CA GLY A 600 37.72 -14.66 7.58
C GLY A 600 39.12 -14.60 8.24
N GLN A 601 39.73 -13.43 8.35
CA GLN A 601 40.98 -13.19 9.08
C GLN A 601 40.73 -12.59 10.47
N GLY A 602 39.47 -12.30 10.81
CA GLY A 602 39.06 -11.67 12.06
C GLY A 602 39.18 -10.14 12.05
N HIS A 603 39.40 -9.51 10.90
CA HIS A 603 39.46 -8.04 10.81
C HIS A 603 38.06 -7.43 10.82
N GLU A 604 37.88 -6.34 11.56
CA GLU A 604 36.63 -5.57 11.57
C GLU A 604 36.46 -4.83 10.24
N ILE A 605 35.43 -5.19 9.47
CA ILE A 605 35.12 -4.57 8.17
C ILE A 605 33.89 -3.67 8.23
N ALA A 606 33.09 -3.76 9.29
CA ALA A 606 31.96 -2.87 9.55
C ALA A 606 31.55 -2.87 11.02
N LYS A 607 30.85 -1.81 11.43
CA LYS A 607 30.31 -1.65 12.79
C LYS A 607 28.96 -0.93 12.77
N ARG A 608 28.02 -1.40 13.61
CA ARG A 608 26.69 -0.79 13.77
C ARG A 608 26.19 -0.94 15.20
N GLY A 609 25.48 0.07 15.70
CA GLY A 609 24.69 -0.03 16.93
C GLY A 609 23.26 -0.47 16.60
N LEU A 610 22.72 -1.42 17.36
CA LEU A 610 21.32 -1.83 17.29
C LEU A 610 20.67 -1.56 18.65
N LYS A 611 19.43 -1.11 18.62
CA LYS A 611 18.65 -0.80 19.82
C LYS A 611 17.22 -1.29 19.63
N THR A 612 16.66 -1.89 20.68
CA THR A 612 15.23 -2.23 20.76
C THR A 612 14.73 -1.99 22.18
N SER A 613 13.47 -1.64 22.34
CA SER A 613 12.81 -1.43 23.65
C SER A 613 11.60 -2.36 23.78
N HIS A 614 11.28 -2.72 25.03
CA HIS A 614 10.01 -3.38 25.37
C HIS A 614 8.83 -2.44 25.19
#